data_AF-A0A371PLF5-F1
#
_entry.id   AF-A0A371PLF5-F1
#
_cell.length_a   1.000
_cell.length_b   1.000
_cell.length_c   1.000
_cell.angle_alpha   90.00
_cell.angle_beta   90.00
_cell.angle_gamma   90.00
#
_symmetry.space_group_name_H-M   'P 1'
#
loop_
_entity.id
_entity.type
_entity.pdbx_description
1 polymer ?
#
loop_
_entity_poly.entity_id
_entity_poly.type
_entity_poly.pdbx_seq_one_letter_code
_entity_poly.pdbx_strand_id
1 'polypeptide(L)'
;MCRYAIYGPYKDIFACFGCRKSFKQTSTADLNPEQISKLNYKCPQCHEPMVNMGHDFKAPKQIDKNQWRKVKLLYDHGIAYHSCGCDGPGYRPTSMREVQDFLAIHNKTV
;
A
#
# COMPACT_ATOMS: atom_id res chain seq x y z
N MET A 1 -3.74 21.37 -7.37
CA MET A 1 -2.27 21.22 -7.28
C MET A 1 -1.97 19.94 -6.52
N CYS A 2 -1.18 19.03 -7.10
CA CYS A 2 -0.85 17.74 -6.48
C CYS A 2 -0.04 17.96 -5.20
N ARG A 3 -0.56 17.49 -4.06
CA ARG A 3 0.09 17.65 -2.74
C ARG A 3 1.51 17.07 -2.73
N TYR A 4 1.75 16.03 -3.51
CA TYR A 4 3.03 15.32 -3.57
C TYR A 4 4.08 16.01 -4.45
N ALA A 5 3.68 16.91 -5.35
CA ALA A 5 4.61 17.65 -6.20
C ALA A 5 5.26 18.86 -5.49
N ILE A 6 4.75 19.25 -4.31
CA ILE A 6 5.12 20.51 -3.64
C ILE A 6 5.98 20.27 -2.38
N TYR A 7 5.80 19.14 -1.70
CA TYR A 7 6.37 18.91 -0.37
C TYR A 7 7.29 17.69 -0.31
N GLY A 8 8.56 17.88 -0.72
CA GLY A 8 9.70 16.98 -0.48
C GLY A 8 9.56 15.57 -1.08
N PRO A 9 10.59 14.71 -0.95
CA PRO A 9 10.50 13.35 -1.44
C PRO A 9 9.43 12.62 -0.64
N TYR A 10 8.37 12.21 -1.33
CA TYR A 10 7.22 11.63 -0.68
C TYR A 10 7.50 10.16 -0.39
N LYS A 11 7.07 9.72 0.80
CA LYS A 11 7.33 8.35 1.23
C LYS A 11 6.14 7.47 0.92
N ASP A 12 6.39 6.38 0.21
CA ASP A 12 5.47 5.27 0.09
C ASP A 12 5.40 4.48 1.38
N ILE A 13 4.21 3.93 1.65
CA ILE A 13 3.97 3.11 2.81
C ILE A 13 4.02 1.66 2.36
N PHE A 14 5.00 0.93 2.88
CA PHE A 14 5.17 -0.49 2.63
C PHE A 14 4.51 -1.30 3.73
N ALA A 15 3.90 -2.43 3.38
CA ALA A 15 3.27 -3.35 4.30
C ALA A 15 3.97 -4.71 4.32
N CYS A 16 4.23 -5.23 5.53
CA CYS A 16 4.64 -6.61 5.75
C CYS A 16 3.42 -7.42 6.24
N PHE A 17 2.94 -8.35 5.43
CA PHE A 17 1.81 -9.21 5.81
C PHE A 17 2.18 -10.32 6.80
N GLY A 18 3.46 -10.71 6.87
CA GLY A 18 3.96 -11.70 7.83
C GLY A 18 3.84 -11.21 9.28
N CYS A 19 4.48 -10.08 9.60
CA CYS A 19 4.42 -9.51 10.95
C CYS A 19 3.31 -8.47 11.16
N ARG A 20 2.54 -8.11 10.12
CA ARG A 20 1.45 -7.13 10.15
C ARG A 20 1.91 -5.75 10.64
N LYS A 21 2.99 -5.25 10.03
CA LYS A 21 3.54 -3.90 10.28
C LYS A 21 3.75 -3.16 8.98
N SER A 22 3.82 -1.84 9.07
CA SER A 22 4.14 -0.97 7.94
C SER A 22 5.35 -0.11 8.22
N PHE A 23 6.13 0.16 7.19
CA PHE A 23 7.30 1.03 7.24
C PHE A 23 7.27 1.97 6.04
N LYS A 24 7.75 3.20 6.21
CA LYS A 24 7.81 4.18 5.14
C LYS A 24 9.15 4.06 4.41
N GLN A 25 9.12 4.09 3.08
CA GLN A 25 10.31 4.16 2.24
C GLN A 25 10.17 5.29 1.24
N THR A 26 11.28 5.82 0.73
CA THR A 26 11.24 6.87 -0.30
C THR A 26 10.60 6.32 -1.56
N SER A 27 9.70 7.09 -2.18
CA SER A 27 9.09 6.71 -3.46
C SER A 27 10.17 6.54 -4.53
N THR A 28 10.01 5.55 -5.40
CA THR A 28 10.92 5.36 -6.54
C THR A 28 10.89 6.54 -7.50
N ALA A 29 9.82 7.33 -7.51
CA ALA A 29 9.70 8.55 -8.32
C ALA A 29 10.72 9.64 -7.93
N ASP A 30 11.19 9.62 -6.68
CA ASP A 30 12.13 10.60 -6.14
C ASP A 30 13.59 10.08 -6.12
N LEU A 31 13.84 8.89 -6.67
CA LEU A 31 15.14 8.23 -6.64
C LEU A 31 15.74 8.09 -8.04
N ASN A 32 17.07 8.19 -8.11
CA ASN A 32 17.80 7.90 -9.34
C ASN A 32 17.94 6.37 -9.55
N PRO A 33 18.29 5.91 -10.77
CA PRO A 33 18.41 4.46 -11.06
C PRO A 33 19.38 3.71 -10.15
N GLU A 34 20.48 4.34 -9.73
CA GLU A 34 21.46 3.71 -8.83
C GLU A 34 20.85 3.48 -7.44
N GLN A 35 20.11 4.45 -6.91
CA GLN A 35 19.40 4.35 -5.64
C GLN A 35 18.30 3.29 -5.70
N ILE A 36 17.55 3.24 -6.81
CA ILE A 36 16.49 2.23 -7.03
C ILE A 36 17.10 0.81 -6.99
N SER A 37 18.27 0.60 -7.60
CA SER A 37 18.95 -0.69 -7.60
C SER A 37 19.35 -1.20 -6.20
N LYS A 38 19.53 -0.29 -5.25
CA LYS A 38 19.91 -0.58 -3.86
C LYS A 38 18.70 -0.76 -2.93
N LEU A 39 17.47 -0.56 -3.41
CA LEU A 39 16.28 -0.70 -2.58
C LEU A 39 16.09 -2.16 -2.17
N ASN A 40 15.88 -2.33 -0.86
CA ASN A 40 15.58 -3.62 -0.27
C ASN A 40 14.25 -3.53 0.47
N TYR A 41 13.20 -4.07 -0.14
CA TYR A 41 11.84 -4.05 0.41
C TYR A 41 11.64 -5.16 1.45
N LYS A 42 12.65 -5.48 2.26
CA LYS A 42 12.52 -6.44 3.38
C LYS A 42 12.02 -5.74 4.63
N CYS A 43 11.23 -6.47 5.41
CA CYS A 43 10.74 -6.00 6.70
C CYS A 43 11.90 -5.86 7.70
N PRO A 44 12.09 -4.69 8.33
CA PRO A 44 13.13 -4.52 9.35
C PRO A 44 12.97 -5.40 10.59
N GLN A 45 11.79 -5.99 10.80
CA GLN A 45 11.52 -6.83 11.96
C GLN A 45 11.64 -8.33 11.67
N CYS A 46 10.98 -8.81 10.62
CA CYS A 46 10.92 -10.25 10.34
C CYS A 46 11.61 -10.64 9.04
N HIS A 47 12.25 -9.70 8.34
CA HIS A 47 13.00 -9.89 7.09
C HIS A 47 12.19 -10.43 5.90
N GLU A 48 10.89 -10.67 6.08
CA GLU A 48 9.96 -11.01 5.02
C GLU A 48 9.82 -9.88 4.00
N PRO A 49 9.50 -10.20 2.73
CA PRO A 49 9.19 -9.20 1.73
C PRO A 49 8.04 -8.28 2.17
N MET A 50 8.17 -7.01 1.82
CA MET A 50 7.16 -5.99 1.97
C MET A 50 6.64 -5.55 0.61
N VAL A 51 5.40 -5.13 0.59
CA VAL A 51 4.75 -4.64 -0.63
C VAL A 51 4.51 -3.14 -0.53
N ASN A 52 4.66 -2.42 -1.63
CA ASN A 52 4.27 -1.02 -1.71
C ASN A 52 2.74 -0.92 -1.71
N MET A 53 2.17 -0.21 -0.74
CA MET A 53 0.73 0.00 -0.65
C MET A 53 0.31 1.41 -1.07
N GLY A 54 1.27 2.29 -1.36
CA GLY A 54 1.03 3.68 -1.74
C GLY A 54 0.93 4.67 -0.58
N HIS A 55 0.75 5.93 -0.94
CA HIS A 55 0.79 7.07 -0.04
C HIS A 55 -0.38 7.15 0.95
N ASP A 56 -1.57 6.71 0.55
CA ASP A 56 -2.79 6.82 1.37
C ASP A 56 -3.08 5.56 2.20
N PHE A 57 -2.16 4.60 2.21
CA PHE A 57 -2.34 3.38 2.97
C PHE A 57 -2.33 3.65 4.49
N LYS A 58 -3.45 3.36 5.14
CA LYS A 58 -3.55 3.39 6.60
C LYS A 58 -3.44 1.97 7.13
N ALA A 59 -2.26 1.64 7.67
CA ALA A 59 -2.00 0.32 8.22
C ALA A 59 -2.98 -0.01 9.36
N PRO A 60 -3.65 -1.18 9.32
CA PRO A 60 -4.48 -1.63 10.42
C PRO A 60 -3.66 -1.87 11.69
N LYS A 61 -4.32 -1.89 12.86
CA LYS A 61 -3.68 -2.33 14.11
C LYS A 61 -3.08 -3.73 13.91
N GLN A 62 -1.86 -3.96 14.39
CA GLN A 62 -1.13 -5.22 14.19
C GLN A 62 -1.92 -6.47 14.66
N ILE A 63 -2.70 -6.30 15.73
CA ILE A 63 -3.53 -7.37 16.32
C ILE A 63 -4.78 -7.69 15.50
N ASP A 64 -5.21 -6.79 14.60
CA ASP A 64 -6.43 -6.94 13.81
C ASP A 64 -6.18 -7.81 12.58
N LYS A 65 -6.13 -9.13 12.81
CA LYS A 65 -5.86 -10.12 11.77
C LYS A 65 -6.88 -10.05 10.62
N ASN A 66 -8.13 -9.70 10.90
CA ASN A 66 -9.18 -9.63 9.89
C ASN A 66 -8.96 -8.44 8.94
N GLN A 67 -8.61 -7.26 9.46
CA GLN A 67 -8.28 -6.11 8.63
C GLN A 67 -7.00 -6.34 7.82
N TRP A 68 -5.99 -7.01 8.40
CA TRP A 68 -4.78 -7.38 7.65
C TRP A 68 -5.06 -8.39 6.53
N ARG A 69 -5.94 -9.37 6.76
CA ARG A 69 -6.38 -10.31 5.73
C ARG A 69 -7.13 -9.60 4.60
N LYS A 70 -7.97 -8.62 4.93
CA LYS A 70 -8.68 -7.76 3.97
C LYS A 70 -7.69 -7.03 3.06
N VAL A 71 -6.74 -6.31 3.66
CA VAL A 71 -5.74 -5.55 2.91
C VAL A 71 -4.92 -6.45 2.01
N LYS A 72 -4.50 -7.62 2.51
CA LYS A 72 -3.76 -8.60 1.71
C LYS A 72 -4.60 -9.07 0.51
N LEU A 73 -5.87 -9.42 0.73
CA LEU A 73 -6.76 -9.87 -0.34
C LEU A 73 -6.96 -8.79 -1.42
N LEU A 74 -7.16 -7.53 -1.02
CA LEU A 74 -7.24 -6.42 -1.97
C LEU A 74 -5.95 -6.29 -2.78
N TYR A 75 -4.80 -6.34 -2.12
CA TYR A 75 -3.49 -6.26 -2.77
C TYR A 75 -3.25 -7.42 -3.74
N ASP A 76 -3.60 -8.65 -3.36
CA ASP A 76 -3.48 -9.84 -4.20
C ASP A 76 -4.32 -9.70 -5.49
N HIS A 77 -5.36 -8.86 -5.49
CA HIS A 77 -6.18 -8.49 -6.66
C HIS A 77 -5.69 -7.20 -7.36
N GLY A 78 -4.48 -6.73 -7.08
CA GLY A 78 -3.91 -5.53 -7.70
C GLY A 78 -4.44 -4.20 -7.13
N ILE A 79 -5.20 -4.25 -6.04
CA ILE A 79 -5.84 -3.06 -5.46
C ILE A 79 -5.02 -2.59 -4.25
N ALA A 80 -4.29 -1.49 -4.46
CA ALA A 80 -3.54 -0.77 -3.42
C ALA A 80 -4.15 0.62 -3.16
N TYR A 81 -3.44 1.44 -2.38
CA TYR A 81 -3.85 2.78 -1.94
C TYR A 81 -2.93 3.86 -2.54
N HIS A 82 -2.53 3.66 -3.80
CA HIS A 82 -1.86 4.70 -4.59
C HIS A 82 -2.88 5.77 -4.97
N SER A 83 -2.50 7.02 -4.83
CA SER A 83 -3.25 8.16 -5.34
C SER A 83 -2.29 9.29 -5.68
N CYS A 84 -2.77 10.33 -6.35
CA CYS A 84 -2.06 11.60 -6.55
C CYS A 84 -2.30 12.62 -5.41
N GLY A 85 -3.00 12.21 -4.33
CA GLY A 85 -3.27 13.06 -3.16
C GLY A 85 -4.35 14.12 -3.37
N CYS A 86 -4.95 14.19 -4.57
CA CYS A 86 -6.09 15.06 -4.86
C CYS A 86 -7.43 14.37 -4.53
N ASP A 87 -7.60 13.11 -4.96
CA ASP A 87 -8.88 12.39 -4.86
C ASP A 87 -8.82 11.15 -3.94
N GLY A 88 -7.63 10.87 -3.39
CA GLY A 88 -7.38 9.66 -2.61
C GLY A 88 -7.47 8.38 -3.46
N PRO A 89 -7.44 7.19 -2.84
CA PRO A 89 -7.47 5.91 -3.56
C PRO A 89 -8.89 5.51 -4.00
N GLY A 90 -9.89 6.39 -3.82
CA GLY A 90 -11.31 6.06 -3.94
C GLY A 90 -11.80 5.17 -2.79
N TYR A 91 -13.03 4.67 -2.93
CA TYR A 91 -13.62 3.77 -1.93
C TYR A 91 -12.82 2.47 -1.78
N ARG A 92 -12.67 2.03 -0.53
CA ARG A 92 -12.10 0.73 -0.17
C ARG A 92 -12.99 0.08 0.90
N PRO A 93 -13.27 -1.24 0.78
CA PRO A 93 -14.09 -1.96 1.75
C PRO A 93 -13.66 -1.71 3.18
N THR A 94 -14.61 -1.46 4.09
CA THR A 94 -14.31 -1.25 5.51
C THR A 94 -14.21 -2.57 6.26
N SER A 95 -14.99 -3.56 5.85
CA SER A 95 -15.05 -4.90 6.43
C SER A 95 -14.69 -5.99 5.42
N MET A 96 -14.46 -7.21 5.92
CA MET A 96 -14.24 -8.40 5.07
C MET A 96 -15.48 -8.79 4.25
N ARG A 97 -16.69 -8.44 4.72
CA ARG A 97 -17.95 -8.82 4.07
C ARG A 97 -18.15 -8.09 2.74
N GLU A 98 -17.77 -6.81 2.70
CA GLU A 98 -17.84 -5.95 1.51
C GLU A 98 -16.80 -6.30 0.43
N VAL A 99 -15.78 -7.11 0.75
CA VAL A 99 -14.65 -7.31 -0.18
C VAL A 99 -15.09 -8.03 -1.44
N GLN A 100 -15.94 -9.04 -1.34
CA GLN A 100 -16.36 -9.82 -2.50
C GLN A 100 -17.19 -8.97 -3.47
N ASP A 101 -18.14 -8.20 -2.94
CA ASP A 101 -18.96 -7.28 -3.74
C ASP A 101 -18.11 -6.21 -4.41
N PHE A 102 -17.14 -5.66 -3.67
CA PHE A 102 -16.19 -4.69 -4.21
C PHE A 102 -15.33 -5.29 -5.33
N LEU A 103 -14.75 -6.48 -5.14
CA LEU A 103 -13.95 -7.15 -6.16
C LEU A 103 -14.77 -7.50 -7.40
N ALA A 104 -16.04 -7.89 -7.24
CA ALA A 104 -16.93 -8.18 -8.38
C ALA A 104 -17.17 -6.95 -9.28
N ILE A 105 -17.19 -5.76 -8.69
CA ILE A 105 -17.32 -4.48 -9.42
C ILE A 105 -16.00 -4.10 -10.09
N HIS A 106 -14.87 -4.31 -9.42
CA HIS A 106 -13.55 -3.86 -9.86
C HIS A 106 -12.77 -4.84 -10.76
N ASN A 107 -13.16 -6.12 -10.83
CA ASN A 107 -12.55 -7.12 -11.72
C ASN A 107 -12.99 -7.01 -13.20
N LYS A 108 -13.73 -5.98 -13.60
CA LYS A 108 -14.28 -5.82 -14.97
C LYS A 108 -13.41 -5.01 -15.94
N THR A 109 -12.17 -4.70 -15.58
CA THR A 109 -11.24 -4.00 -16.48
C THR A 109 -9.90 -4.73 -16.48
N VAL A 110 -9.79 -5.67 -17.41
CA VAL A 110 -8.51 -6.05 -18.04
C VAL A 110 -8.63 -5.66 -19.51
#